data_AF-A0A6A6VBI9-F1
#
_entry.id   AF-A0A6A6VBI9-F1
#
_cell.length_a   1.000
_cell.length_b   1.000
_cell.length_c   1.000
_cell.angle_alpha   90.00
_cell.angle_beta   90.00
_cell.angle_gamma   90.00
#
_symmetry.space_group_name_H-M   'P 1'
#
loop_
_entity.id
_entity.type
_entity.pdbx_description
1 polymer ?
#
loop_
_entity_poly.entity_id
_entity_poly.type
_entity_poly.pdbx_seq_one_letter_code
_entity_poly.pdbx_strand_id
1 'polypeptide(L)'
;MPDADGYCLYQKGPIRPPWPAFMCTEGMLPKKVREGRPSMNAVAVYLLQKRKIEWASFAQLLPIGNMQCPEELARKHPGLRQAYAELINAFADKLCASVWKVDINAAYGVKDDPSANADAAEEALDRPQAKVAARNSVGQHQAMKAQIDKESRRAQRTRLKQRKAAQGPPSQESCVSVRSSQSEATRDDLSVSSQTVTEAGVTHEDEIMVDEGMAEAELDGVAAQPAADEIEDPRLDDDTVRLTVGPDCRRFYIPRTSIDEAHFKGRGQLTPFPRTGWRLDIPRLKHIKPDEFEAAAHFLAPGNFNCYDSRLPTNATPDQRTAALMKVLAEAWSIAVLLSLDTGAMMAAIVRELAAIPSWTALQTLLLADTVYKEPAFADNAAYEEEEEPEADLMVTADTAMRHLVATRIAHNFTTYGNRPNYIITLLETLQRHPDLNDEVIEYLHEHKTAISDGDASDEGALQNALVSTAS
;
A
#
# COMPACT_ATOMS: atom_id res chain seq x y z
N MET A 1 17.74 5.73 6.78
CA MET A 1 17.64 4.45 6.04
C MET A 1 16.88 4.73 4.74
N PRO A 2 17.21 4.05 3.62
CA PRO A 2 16.42 4.14 2.39
C PRO A 2 14.98 3.70 2.64
N ASP A 3 14.04 4.21 1.84
CA ASP A 3 12.63 3.83 1.93
C ASP A 3 12.42 2.37 1.50
N ALA A 4 11.28 1.79 1.86
CA ALA A 4 10.95 0.39 1.58
C ALA A 4 11.06 0.05 0.08
N ASP A 5 10.79 1.02 -0.78
CA ASP A 5 10.83 0.88 -2.23
C ASP A 5 12.24 1.06 -2.83
N GLY A 6 13.28 1.20 -1.99
CA GLY A 6 14.68 1.28 -2.40
C GLY A 6 15.14 2.67 -2.87
N TYR A 7 14.27 3.68 -2.84
CA TYR A 7 14.64 5.06 -3.16
C TYR A 7 15.43 5.72 -2.03
N CYS A 8 16.40 6.55 -2.40
CA CYS A 8 17.21 7.33 -1.45
C CYS A 8 17.76 8.61 -2.08
N LEU A 9 18.36 9.45 -1.24
CA LEU A 9 19.18 10.56 -1.68
C LEU A 9 20.66 10.20 -1.49
N TYR A 10 21.46 10.23 -2.55
CA TYR A 10 22.89 9.96 -2.49
C TYR A 10 23.70 11.26 -2.45
N GLN A 11 24.59 11.39 -1.46
CA GLN A 11 25.45 12.55 -1.30
C GLN A 11 26.92 12.14 -1.15
N LYS A 12 27.72 12.34 -2.21
CA LYS A 12 29.16 12.07 -2.21
C LYS A 12 29.94 13.20 -1.54
N GLY A 13 29.88 13.23 -0.21
CA GLY A 13 30.52 14.24 0.63
C GLY A 13 29.71 15.55 0.72
N PRO A 14 30.05 16.44 1.66
CA PRO A 14 29.20 17.57 2.05
C PRO A 14 29.05 18.65 0.96
N ILE A 15 29.99 18.72 0.02
CA ILE A 15 30.03 19.77 -1.02
C ILE A 15 29.02 19.50 -2.15
N ARG A 16 28.67 18.23 -2.41
CA ARG A 16 27.75 17.89 -3.49
C ARG A 16 26.32 17.91 -2.97
N PRO A 17 25.33 18.35 -3.78
CA PRO A 17 23.95 18.27 -3.36
C PRO A 17 23.50 16.80 -3.27
N PRO A 18 22.52 16.49 -2.41
CA PRO A 18 21.89 15.18 -2.39
C PRO A 18 21.19 14.92 -3.73
N TRP A 19 21.56 13.81 -4.38
CA TRP A 19 21.07 13.41 -5.70
C TRP A 19 20.09 12.24 -5.57
N PRO A 20 18.87 12.33 -6.14
CA PRO A 20 17.92 11.22 -6.16
C PRO A 20 18.50 9.95 -6.79
N ALA A 21 18.39 8.83 -6.07
CA ALA A 21 18.95 7.56 -6.48
C ALA A 21 18.04 6.39 -6.11
N PHE A 22 18.23 5.28 -6.81
CA PHE A 22 17.62 3.99 -6.51
C PHE A 22 18.69 3.01 -6.03
N MET A 23 18.44 2.31 -4.94
CA MET A 23 19.36 1.33 -4.37
C MET A 23 19.23 -0.01 -5.11
N CYS A 24 20.28 -0.42 -5.80
CA CYS A 24 20.26 -1.63 -6.63
C CYS A 24 20.57 -2.87 -5.81
N THR A 25 19.82 -3.95 -6.04
CA THR A 25 20.19 -5.28 -5.57
C THR A 25 21.25 -5.89 -6.49
N GLU A 26 21.99 -6.88 -5.99
CA GLU A 26 23.09 -7.50 -6.74
C GLU A 26 22.65 -8.13 -8.07
N GLY A 27 21.43 -8.69 -8.11
CA GLY A 27 20.81 -9.26 -9.31
C GLY A 27 20.40 -8.25 -10.39
N MET A 28 20.41 -6.95 -10.07
CA MET A 28 20.15 -5.87 -11.04
C MET A 28 21.42 -5.34 -11.70
N LEU A 29 22.60 -5.61 -11.11
CA LEU A 29 23.85 -5.02 -11.57
C LEU A 29 24.42 -5.80 -12.76
N PRO A 30 24.87 -5.11 -13.82
CA PRO A 30 25.68 -5.73 -14.87
C PRO A 30 26.94 -6.37 -14.28
N LYS A 31 27.35 -7.51 -14.84
CA LYS A 31 28.52 -8.28 -14.36
C LYS A 31 29.78 -7.40 -14.18
N LYS A 32 30.07 -6.55 -15.16
CA LYS A 32 31.21 -5.61 -15.13
C LYS A 32 31.15 -4.63 -13.95
N VAL A 33 29.95 -4.19 -13.56
CA VAL A 33 29.77 -3.28 -12.43
C VAL A 33 29.97 -4.04 -11.12
N ARG A 34 29.42 -5.25 -11.02
CA ARG A 34 29.52 -6.13 -9.85
C ARG A 34 30.98 -6.49 -9.53
N GLU A 35 31.79 -6.80 -10.54
CA GLU A 35 33.22 -7.10 -10.40
C GLU A 35 34.02 -5.89 -9.88
N GLY A 36 33.55 -4.67 -10.10
CA GLY A 36 34.18 -3.43 -9.64
C GLY A 36 33.80 -3.01 -8.21
N ARG A 37 33.22 -3.89 -7.40
CA ARG A 37 32.77 -3.57 -6.03
C ARG A 37 33.98 -3.26 -5.12
N PRO A 38 34.05 -2.06 -4.51
CA PRO A 38 35.23 -1.67 -3.74
C PRO A 38 35.30 -2.33 -2.35
N SER A 39 34.16 -2.68 -1.74
CA SER A 39 34.10 -3.35 -0.44
C SER A 39 32.77 -4.09 -0.25
N MET A 40 32.75 -5.07 0.67
CA MET A 40 31.52 -5.81 1.02
C MET A 40 30.42 -4.92 1.64
N ASN A 41 30.80 -3.76 2.18
CA ASN A 41 29.85 -2.82 2.81
C ASN A 41 29.37 -1.73 1.86
N ALA A 42 29.92 -1.67 0.63
CA ALA A 42 29.44 -0.73 -0.38
C ALA A 42 28.15 -1.24 -1.02
N VAL A 43 27.21 -0.34 -1.22
CA VAL A 43 25.92 -0.57 -1.87
C VAL A 43 25.93 0.13 -3.22
N ALA A 44 25.41 -0.52 -4.25
CA ALA A 44 25.28 0.10 -5.56
C ALA A 44 24.04 1.00 -5.59
N VAL A 45 24.22 2.26 -5.99
CA VAL A 45 23.14 3.22 -6.19
C VAL A 45 23.10 3.67 -7.64
N TYR A 46 21.90 3.67 -8.21
CA TYR A 46 21.63 4.15 -9.56
C TYR A 46 21.14 5.60 -9.50
N LEU A 47 21.95 6.52 -10.03
CA LEU A 47 21.67 7.95 -10.00
C LEU A 47 20.64 8.33 -11.08
N LEU A 48 19.46 8.76 -10.66
CA LEU A 48 18.37 9.17 -11.55
C LEU A 48 18.81 10.33 -12.44
N GLN A 49 18.27 10.39 -13.67
CA GLN A 49 18.71 11.24 -14.79
C GLN A 49 20.15 11.05 -15.29
N LYS A 50 21.12 10.77 -14.40
CA LYS A 50 22.52 10.51 -14.79
C LYS A 50 22.70 9.14 -15.41
N ARG A 51 21.77 8.20 -15.18
CA ARG A 51 21.79 6.83 -15.69
C ARG A 51 23.12 6.13 -15.41
N LYS A 52 23.65 6.35 -14.20
CA LYS A 52 24.98 5.88 -13.79
C LYS A 52 24.89 5.23 -12.42
N ILE A 53 25.52 4.07 -12.30
CA ILE A 53 25.71 3.36 -11.04
C ILE A 53 26.98 3.89 -10.34
N GLU A 54 26.85 4.21 -9.06
CA GLU A 54 27.98 4.47 -8.16
C GLU A 54 27.93 3.54 -6.95
N TRP A 55 29.10 3.23 -6.39
CA TRP A 55 29.21 2.51 -5.12
C TRP A 55 29.21 3.53 -3.98
N ALA A 56 28.25 3.40 -3.07
CA ALA A 56 28.06 4.27 -1.92
C ALA A 56 28.22 3.50 -0.61
N SER A 57 28.76 4.16 0.41
CA SER A 57 28.62 3.69 1.80
C SER A 57 27.27 4.11 2.37
N PHE A 58 26.76 3.40 3.38
CA PHE A 58 25.50 3.77 4.03
C PHE A 58 25.50 5.20 4.60
N ALA A 59 26.66 5.74 5.01
CA ALA A 59 26.78 7.12 5.49
C ALA A 59 26.55 8.18 4.40
N GLN A 60 26.61 7.79 3.11
CA GLN A 60 26.34 8.67 1.97
C GLN A 60 24.88 8.59 1.51
N LEU A 61 24.06 7.74 2.14
CA LEU A 61 22.66 7.53 1.81
C LEU A 61 21.80 8.28 2.83
N LEU A 62 21.08 9.27 2.35
CA LEU A 62 20.13 10.06 3.13
C LEU A 62 18.70 9.55 2.86
N PRO A 63 17.83 9.50 3.89
CA PRO A 63 16.43 9.18 3.71
C PRO A 63 15.73 10.27 2.87
N ILE A 64 14.63 9.90 2.21
CA ILE A 64 13.81 10.86 1.46
C ILE A 64 12.88 11.55 2.46
N GLY A 65 13.38 12.60 3.13
CA GLY A 65 12.56 13.40 4.03
C GLY A 65 11.71 14.44 3.29
N ASN A 66 12.30 15.08 2.27
CA ASN A 66 11.63 16.10 1.46
C ASN A 66 11.84 15.80 -0.02
N MET A 67 10.75 15.57 -0.75
CA MET A 67 10.78 15.33 -2.20
C MET A 67 10.92 16.61 -3.02
N GLN A 68 10.89 17.80 -2.39
CA GLN A 68 11.08 19.06 -3.08
C GLN A 68 12.57 19.32 -3.36
N CYS A 69 12.88 19.63 -4.61
CA CYS A 69 14.22 20.00 -5.03
C CYS A 69 14.54 21.45 -4.59
N PRO A 70 15.61 21.70 -3.81
CA PRO A 70 16.00 23.06 -3.48
C PRO A 70 16.37 23.86 -4.73
N GLU A 71 15.64 24.93 -5.00
CA GLU A 71 15.72 25.69 -6.26
C GLU A 71 17.11 26.29 -6.50
N GLU A 72 17.80 26.70 -5.43
CA GLU A 72 19.18 27.21 -5.50
C GLU A 72 20.18 26.15 -5.96
N LEU A 73 20.02 24.90 -5.47
CA LEU A 73 20.87 23.78 -5.88
C LEU A 73 20.53 23.33 -7.30
N ALA A 74 19.25 23.34 -7.67
CA ALA A 74 18.79 23.02 -9.02
C ALA A 74 19.40 23.95 -10.08
N ARG A 75 19.56 25.24 -9.76
CA ARG A 75 20.21 26.23 -10.64
C ARG A 75 21.70 25.96 -10.82
N LYS A 76 22.39 25.53 -9.76
CA LYS A 76 23.83 25.24 -9.78
C LYS A 76 24.18 23.89 -10.40
N HIS A 77 23.27 22.92 -10.34
CA HIS A 77 23.52 21.54 -10.74
C HIS A 77 22.55 21.08 -11.84
N PRO A 78 22.96 21.11 -13.13
CA PRO A 78 22.09 20.72 -14.23
C PRO A 78 21.67 19.25 -14.12
N GLY A 79 20.39 18.98 -14.39
CA GLY A 79 19.80 17.65 -14.25
C GLY A 79 19.24 17.34 -12.86
N LEU A 80 19.57 18.12 -11.83
CA LEU A 80 19.10 17.85 -10.47
C LEU A 80 17.58 17.98 -10.37
N ARG A 81 17.00 19.05 -10.95
CA ARG A 81 15.54 19.25 -10.98
C ARG A 81 14.82 18.09 -11.65
N GLN A 82 15.35 17.63 -12.78
CA GLN A 82 14.79 16.50 -13.51
C GLN A 82 14.90 15.20 -12.70
N ALA A 83 15.96 15.02 -11.92
CA ALA A 83 16.14 13.82 -11.09
C ALA A 83 15.12 13.76 -9.96
N TYR A 84 14.81 14.90 -9.34
CA TYR A 84 13.73 14.98 -8.34
C TYR A 84 12.36 14.79 -8.98
N ALA A 85 12.10 15.37 -10.16
CA ALA A 85 10.85 15.14 -10.88
C ALA A 85 10.67 13.66 -11.26
N GLU A 86 11.75 12.99 -11.69
CA GLU A 86 11.73 11.55 -11.98
C GLU A 86 11.47 10.72 -10.73
N LEU A 87 12.07 11.06 -9.58
CA LEU A 87 11.80 10.42 -8.31
C LEU A 87 10.32 10.56 -7.91
N ILE A 88 9.76 11.77 -8.00
CA ILE A 88 8.35 12.04 -7.66
C ILE A 88 7.42 11.22 -8.56
N ASN A 89 7.67 11.21 -9.87
CA ASN A 89 6.86 10.43 -10.81
C ASN A 89 6.99 8.94 -10.52
N ALA A 90 8.21 8.45 -10.26
CA ALA A 90 8.43 7.04 -9.95
C ALA A 90 7.71 6.60 -8.67
N PHE A 91 7.67 7.48 -7.67
CA PHE A 91 6.94 7.25 -6.42
C PHE A 91 5.42 7.27 -6.64
N ALA A 92 4.91 8.23 -7.41
CA ALA A 92 3.49 8.33 -7.76
C ALA A 92 3.01 7.11 -8.57
N ASP A 93 3.82 6.64 -9.51
CA ASP A 93 3.54 5.51 -10.38
C ASP A 93 3.89 4.15 -9.73
N LYS A 94 4.42 4.15 -8.50
CA LYS A 94 4.87 2.96 -7.76
C LYS A 94 5.81 2.07 -8.58
N LEU A 95 6.79 2.67 -9.26
CA LEU A 95 7.72 1.91 -10.09
C LEU A 95 8.56 0.95 -9.24
N CYS A 96 8.48 -0.33 -9.55
CA CYS A 96 9.21 -1.36 -8.81
C CYS A 96 10.63 -1.60 -9.38
N ALA A 97 11.41 -2.43 -8.68
CA ALA A 97 12.81 -2.72 -9.02
C ALA A 97 13.02 -3.29 -10.44
N SER A 98 12.02 -3.96 -11.01
CA SER A 98 12.12 -4.54 -12.37
C SER A 98 12.26 -3.45 -13.45
N VAL A 99 11.57 -2.32 -13.30
CA VAL A 99 11.65 -1.19 -14.24
C VAL A 99 13.05 -0.60 -14.25
N TRP A 100 13.65 -0.41 -13.07
CA TRP A 100 15.01 0.08 -12.93
C TRP A 100 16.04 -0.90 -13.47
N LYS A 101 15.80 -2.21 -13.35
CA LYS A 101 16.67 -3.24 -13.94
C LYS A 101 16.74 -3.12 -15.46
N VAL A 102 15.59 -2.90 -16.12
CA VAL A 102 15.53 -2.69 -17.58
C VAL A 102 16.29 -1.42 -17.97
N ASP A 103 16.09 -0.32 -17.24
CA ASP A 103 16.79 0.95 -17.51
C ASP A 103 18.30 0.84 -17.29
N ILE A 104 18.74 0.13 -16.24
CA ILE A 104 20.16 -0.18 -15.98
C ILE A 104 20.76 -1.02 -17.11
N ASN A 105 20.10 -2.09 -17.53
CA ASN A 105 20.58 -2.93 -18.62
C ASN A 105 20.72 -2.14 -19.93
N ALA A 106 19.73 -1.27 -20.21
CA ALA A 106 19.77 -0.38 -21.36
C ALA A 106 20.94 0.62 -21.29
N ALA A 107 21.18 1.25 -20.13
CA ALA A 107 22.25 2.22 -19.93
C ALA A 107 23.65 1.61 -20.06
N TYR A 108 23.82 0.35 -19.67
CA TYR A 108 25.11 -0.35 -19.69
C TYR A 108 25.31 -1.25 -20.92
N GLY A 109 24.37 -1.22 -21.87
CA GLY A 109 24.46 -1.98 -23.11
C GLY A 109 24.54 -3.49 -22.89
N VAL A 110 23.94 -3.97 -21.80
CA VAL A 110 23.76 -5.41 -21.59
C VAL A 110 22.72 -5.85 -22.60
N LYS A 111 23.19 -6.37 -23.74
CA LYS A 111 22.32 -7.15 -24.61
C LYS A 111 21.93 -8.35 -23.76
N ASP A 112 20.66 -8.46 -23.41
CA ASP A 112 20.13 -9.67 -22.81
C ASP A 112 20.46 -10.77 -23.81
N ASP A 113 21.54 -11.52 -23.57
CA ASP A 113 21.84 -12.73 -24.33
C ASP A 113 20.82 -13.74 -23.82
N PRO A 114 19.75 -14.03 -24.58
CA PRO A 114 18.73 -14.98 -24.14
C PRO A 114 19.30 -16.41 -24.01
N SER A 115 20.58 -16.60 -24.33
CA SER A 115 21.31 -17.85 -24.33
C SER A 115 21.96 -18.19 -22.97
N ALA A 116 22.16 -17.25 -22.06
CA ALA A 116 22.89 -17.51 -20.80
C ALA A 116 22.01 -18.02 -19.65
N ASN A 117 20.70 -18.11 -19.86
CA ASN A 117 19.75 -18.75 -18.94
C ASN A 117 19.20 -20.08 -19.49
N ALA A 118 19.75 -20.61 -20.58
CA ALA A 118 19.31 -21.86 -21.18
C ALA A 118 19.88 -23.11 -20.49
N ASP A 119 20.99 -23.00 -19.76
CA ASP A 119 21.68 -24.16 -19.17
C ASP A 119 21.05 -24.68 -17.86
N ALA A 120 19.89 -24.15 -17.45
CA ALA A 120 19.07 -24.68 -16.35
C ALA A 120 17.72 -25.23 -16.82
N ALA A 121 17.50 -25.34 -18.15
CA ALA A 121 16.20 -25.71 -18.72
C ALA A 121 16.33 -26.67 -19.92
N GLU A 122 17.28 -27.62 -19.90
CA GLU A 122 17.26 -28.78 -20.80
C GLU A 122 16.40 -29.93 -20.24
N GLU A 123 15.11 -29.69 -20.05
CA GLU A 123 14.10 -30.76 -20.15
C GLU A 123 12.69 -30.17 -20.41
N ALA A 124 12.52 -29.44 -21.52
CA ALA A 124 11.18 -29.12 -22.01
C ALA A 124 11.17 -28.99 -23.54
N LEU A 125 10.54 -29.96 -24.19
CA LEU A 125 10.23 -29.98 -25.62
C LEU A 125 9.47 -28.72 -26.07
N ASP A 126 9.98 -28.13 -27.15
CA ASP A 126 9.27 -27.58 -28.32
C ASP A 126 8.05 -26.66 -28.08
N ARG A 127 8.27 -25.33 -28.00
CA ARG A 127 7.21 -24.30 -28.22
C ARG A 127 7.73 -23.03 -28.94
N PRO A 128 7.41 -22.81 -30.23
CA PRO A 128 7.81 -21.61 -30.97
C PRO A 128 6.96 -20.35 -30.75
N GLN A 129 5.95 -20.32 -29.86
CA GLN A 129 4.93 -19.25 -29.85
C GLN A 129 5.20 -18.07 -28.90
N ALA A 130 6.03 -18.22 -27.86
CA ALA A 130 6.26 -17.15 -26.86
C ALA A 130 7.15 -15.98 -27.39
N LYS A 131 8.06 -16.24 -28.32
CA LYS A 131 8.94 -15.20 -28.91
C LYS A 131 8.20 -14.20 -29.81
N VAL A 132 7.01 -14.53 -30.30
CA VAL A 132 6.20 -13.62 -31.14
C VAL A 132 5.42 -12.63 -30.27
N ALA A 133 4.95 -13.04 -29.09
CA ALA A 133 4.18 -12.18 -28.18
C ALA A 133 5.02 -11.05 -27.56
N ALA A 134 6.25 -11.34 -27.10
CA ALA A 134 7.12 -10.32 -26.50
C ALA A 134 7.59 -9.26 -27.53
N ARG A 135 7.81 -9.67 -28.79
CA ARG A 135 8.21 -8.76 -29.88
C ARG A 135 7.05 -7.86 -30.31
N ASN A 136 5.82 -8.36 -30.24
CA ASN A 136 4.61 -7.58 -30.51
C ASN A 136 4.31 -6.57 -29.39
N SER A 137 4.55 -6.92 -28.13
CA SER A 137 4.36 -6.04 -26.96
C SER A 137 5.27 -4.80 -27.00
N VAL A 138 6.57 -4.98 -27.28
CA VAL A 138 7.52 -3.85 -27.39
C VAL A 138 7.18 -2.95 -28.57
N GLY A 139 6.72 -3.53 -29.69
CA GLY A 139 6.24 -2.78 -30.86
C GLY A 139 4.98 -1.96 -30.55
N GLN A 140 4.02 -2.54 -29.82
CA GLN A 140 2.79 -1.87 -29.40
C GLN A 140 3.06 -0.70 -28.44
N HIS A 141 3.98 -0.86 -27.48
CA HIS A 141 4.32 0.21 -26.55
C HIS A 141 5.06 1.37 -27.25
N GLN A 142 5.91 1.09 -28.24
CA GLN A 142 6.55 2.13 -29.05
C GLN A 142 5.55 2.85 -29.97
N ALA A 143 4.59 2.12 -30.55
CA ALA A 143 3.53 2.70 -31.35
C ALA A 143 2.61 3.60 -30.52
N MET A 144 2.23 3.16 -29.31
CA MET A 144 1.41 3.94 -28.38
C MET A 144 2.12 5.23 -27.94
N LYS A 145 3.42 5.16 -27.64
CA LYS A 145 4.23 6.35 -27.30
C LYS A 145 4.30 7.35 -28.45
N ALA A 146 4.50 6.87 -29.68
CA ALA A 146 4.49 7.72 -30.87
C ALA A 146 3.12 8.37 -31.13
N GLN A 147 2.02 7.69 -30.79
CA GLN A 147 0.67 8.22 -30.92
C GLN A 147 0.38 9.31 -29.89
N ILE A 148 0.78 9.12 -28.63
CA ILE A 148 0.69 10.13 -27.57
C ILE A 148 1.48 11.39 -27.92
N ASP A 149 2.70 11.24 -28.45
CA ASP A 149 3.52 12.37 -28.90
C ASP A 149 2.87 13.11 -30.09
N LYS A 150 2.25 12.37 -31.02
CA LYS A 150 1.54 12.94 -32.17
C LYS A 150 0.30 13.73 -31.73
N GLU A 151 -0.46 13.23 -30.77
CA GLU A 151 -1.63 13.91 -30.22
C GLU A 151 -1.24 15.14 -29.40
N SER A 152 -0.18 15.05 -28.59
CA SER A 152 0.37 16.19 -27.84
C SER A 152 0.80 17.33 -28.77
N ARG A 153 1.49 17.00 -29.88
CA ARG A 153 1.85 17.99 -30.92
C ARG A 153 0.63 18.57 -31.62
N ARG A 154 -0.42 17.78 -31.85
CA ARG A 154 -1.68 18.25 -32.45
C ARG A 154 -2.39 19.22 -31.50
N ALA A 155 -2.49 18.90 -30.22
CA ALA A 155 -3.07 19.76 -29.19
C ALA A 155 -2.30 21.09 -29.05
N GLN A 156 -0.96 21.06 -29.05
CA GLN A 156 -0.14 22.27 -29.05
C GLN A 156 -0.36 23.14 -30.28
N ARG A 157 -0.45 22.54 -31.49
CA ARG A 157 -0.74 23.29 -32.72
C ARG A 157 -2.13 23.92 -32.69
N THR A 158 -3.14 23.22 -32.16
CA THR A 158 -4.49 23.77 -31.99
C THR A 158 -4.50 24.95 -31.03
N ARG A 159 -3.81 24.85 -29.89
CA ARG A 159 -3.66 25.97 -28.93
C ARG A 159 -2.94 27.18 -29.55
N LEU A 160 -1.91 26.95 -30.36
CA LEU A 160 -1.19 28.04 -31.03
C LEU A 160 -2.08 28.74 -32.07
N LYS A 161 -2.89 27.98 -32.82
CA LYS A 161 -3.88 28.53 -33.76
C LYS A 161 -4.98 29.31 -33.04
N GLN A 162 -5.48 28.81 -31.91
CA GLN A 162 -6.45 29.53 -31.08
C GLN A 162 -5.88 30.83 -30.52
N ARG A 163 -4.63 30.85 -30.03
CA ARG A 163 -3.97 32.10 -29.61
C ARG A 163 -3.81 33.08 -30.76
N LYS A 164 -3.48 32.61 -31.96
CA LYS A 164 -3.33 33.46 -33.15
C LYS A 164 -4.68 33.98 -33.69
N ALA A 165 -5.77 33.23 -33.48
CA ALA A 165 -7.12 33.68 -33.82
C ALA A 165 -7.71 34.65 -32.79
N ALA A 166 -7.34 34.50 -31.51
CA ALA A 166 -7.74 35.42 -30.43
C ALA A 166 -6.98 36.76 -30.48
N GLN A 167 -5.80 36.80 -31.09
CA GLN A 167 -5.15 38.04 -31.48
C GLN A 167 -5.81 38.53 -32.77
N GLY A 168 -6.85 39.34 -32.64
CA GLY A 168 -7.53 39.99 -33.77
C GLY A 168 -6.55 40.74 -34.68
N PRO A 169 -6.96 41.04 -35.93
CA PRO A 169 -6.09 41.73 -36.88
C PRO A 169 -5.60 43.06 -36.27
N PRO A 170 -4.33 43.44 -36.49
CA PRO A 170 -3.81 44.70 -35.97
C PRO A 170 -4.63 45.85 -36.57
N SER A 171 -5.36 46.55 -35.70
CA SER A 171 -6.03 47.81 -36.05
C SER A 171 -5.01 48.77 -36.63
N GLN A 172 -5.22 49.15 -37.88
CA GLN A 172 -4.59 50.30 -38.50
C GLN A 172 -5.23 51.57 -37.93
N GLU A 173 -4.54 52.26 -37.03
CA GLU A 173 -4.78 53.68 -36.76
C GLU A 173 -3.40 54.36 -36.82
N SER A 174 -3.13 55.09 -37.90
CA SER A 174 -3.47 56.51 -38.08
C SER A 174 -2.60 57.41 -37.20
N CYS A 175 -1.62 58.02 -37.87
CA CYS A 175 -0.75 59.03 -37.35
C CYS A 175 -1.54 60.30 -37.02
N VAL A 176 -1.61 60.71 -35.75
CA VAL A 176 -1.87 62.11 -35.40
C VAL A 176 -0.98 62.52 -34.22
N SER A 177 -0.35 63.67 -34.43
CA SER A 177 0.60 64.35 -33.57
C SER A 177 -0.12 65.26 -32.55
N VAL A 178 0.66 65.74 -31.57
CA VAL A 178 0.55 67.04 -30.86
C VAL A 178 -0.01 67.07 -29.41
N ARG A 179 0.89 67.57 -28.54
CA ARG A 179 0.76 68.39 -27.30
C ARG A 179 0.14 67.84 -26.00
N SER A 180 1.01 67.83 -24.99
CA SER A 180 1.03 68.76 -23.84
C SER A 180 -0.29 69.08 -23.14
N SER A 181 -0.38 68.70 -21.85
CA SER A 181 -0.41 69.59 -20.67
C SER A 181 -1.24 68.99 -19.52
N GLN A 182 -0.63 68.97 -18.33
CA GLN A 182 -1.13 69.38 -17.01
C GLN A 182 -2.50 68.91 -16.45
N SER A 183 -2.50 68.90 -15.10
CA SER A 183 -3.62 68.97 -14.14
C SER A 183 -4.55 67.76 -14.07
N GLU A 184 -5.24 67.47 -12.97
CA GLU A 184 -5.14 67.67 -11.52
C GLU A 184 -6.50 67.17 -11.01
N ALA A 185 -6.51 66.44 -9.89
CA ALA A 185 -7.56 66.46 -8.88
C ALA A 185 -9.00 65.96 -9.18
N THR A 186 -9.60 65.52 -8.05
CA THR A 186 -11.04 65.38 -7.74
C THR A 186 -11.81 64.24 -8.41
N ARG A 187 -12.76 63.59 -7.74
CA ARG A 187 -13.19 63.38 -6.34
C ARG A 187 -14.46 62.52 -6.51
N ASP A 188 -14.84 61.79 -5.46
CA ASP A 188 -16.26 61.56 -5.11
C ASP A 188 -17.03 60.60 -6.05
N ASP A 189 -17.94 59.74 -5.61
CA ASP A 189 -18.55 59.39 -4.33
C ASP A 189 -19.54 58.25 -4.66
N LEU A 190 -20.20 57.74 -3.63
CA LEU A 190 -21.42 56.92 -3.63
C LEU A 190 -21.21 55.40 -3.58
N SER A 191 -21.39 54.72 -2.45
CA SER A 191 -22.52 54.70 -1.48
C SER A 191 -23.68 53.79 -1.92
N VAL A 192 -24.39 53.28 -0.91
CA VAL A 192 -25.58 52.41 -0.89
C VAL A 192 -25.20 50.91 -0.83
N SER A 193 -25.01 50.26 0.32
CA SER A 193 -25.81 50.20 1.57
C SER A 193 -27.22 49.66 1.32
N SER A 194 -27.54 48.43 1.74
CA SER A 194 -28.40 48.10 2.90
C SER A 194 -28.95 46.68 2.65
N GLN A 195 -29.36 45.83 3.60
CA GLN A 195 -29.42 45.76 5.06
C GLN A 195 -29.98 44.33 5.33
N THR A 196 -29.30 43.50 6.14
CA THR A 196 -29.58 43.20 7.56
C THR A 196 -30.97 42.62 7.89
N VAL A 197 -30.95 41.41 8.44
CA VAL A 197 -31.76 40.94 9.61
C VAL A 197 -30.85 39.91 10.33
N THR A 198 -30.01 40.28 11.31
CA THR A 198 -30.23 40.34 12.78
C THR A 198 -30.83 39.09 13.43
N GLU A 199 -30.03 38.38 14.24
CA GLU A 199 -30.22 38.11 15.68
C GLU A 199 -29.02 37.26 16.17
N ALA A 200 -28.08 37.84 16.92
CA ALA A 200 -28.07 38.05 18.37
C ALA A 200 -27.39 36.88 19.12
N GLY A 201 -26.19 37.13 19.63
CA GLY A 201 -25.41 36.18 20.42
C GLY A 201 -24.09 36.79 20.91
N VAL A 202 -24.21 37.57 21.98
CA VAL A 202 -23.16 38.24 22.77
C VAL A 202 -22.11 37.25 23.31
N THR A 203 -20.82 37.59 23.25
CA THR A 203 -19.92 37.72 24.44
C THR A 203 -18.52 38.21 24.07
N HIS A 204 -18.16 39.33 24.71
CA HIS A 204 -16.88 39.76 25.25
C HIS A 204 -15.57 39.67 24.45
N GLU A 205 -15.08 40.88 24.18
CA GLU A 205 -13.71 41.32 23.95
C GLU A 205 -12.76 40.92 25.10
N ASP A 206 -11.57 40.45 24.74
CA ASP A 206 -10.33 40.79 25.45
C ASP A 206 -9.18 40.74 24.45
N GLU A 207 -8.74 41.93 24.02
CA GLU A 207 -7.51 42.16 23.28
C GLU A 207 -6.32 42.02 24.25
N ILE A 208 -5.45 41.04 24.00
CA ILE A 208 -4.11 41.00 24.59
C ILE A 208 -3.10 41.22 23.47
N MET A 209 -2.64 42.47 23.35
CA MET A 209 -1.38 42.79 22.68
C MET A 209 -0.23 42.22 23.50
N VAL A 210 0.62 41.40 22.88
CA VAL A 210 1.99 41.21 23.35
C VAL A 210 2.94 41.41 22.16
N ASP A 211 3.71 42.48 22.29
CA ASP A 211 4.89 42.81 21.50
C ASP A 211 6.11 42.31 22.30
N GLU A 212 6.95 41.47 21.68
CA GLU A 212 8.32 41.10 22.09
C GLU A 212 8.83 40.13 21.00
N GLY A 213 9.92 40.35 20.26
CA GLY A 213 11.18 40.98 20.63
C GLY A 213 12.26 39.90 20.68
N MET A 214 13.07 39.79 19.62
CA MET A 214 14.44 39.21 19.56
C MET A 214 14.74 37.87 20.25
N ALA A 215 15.13 36.85 19.47
CA ALA A 215 16.48 36.27 19.51
C ALA A 215 16.60 35.10 18.52
N GLU A 216 17.44 35.28 17.51
CA GLU A 216 18.06 34.18 16.77
C GLU A 216 18.97 33.42 17.74
N ALA A 217 18.73 32.12 17.90
CA ALA A 217 19.68 31.20 18.49
C ALA A 217 19.84 30.00 17.55
N GLU A 218 21.06 29.84 17.07
CA GLU A 218 21.60 28.64 16.43
C GLU A 218 21.21 27.39 17.23
N LEU A 219 20.38 26.52 16.64
CA LEU A 219 20.27 25.14 17.08
C LEU A 219 21.18 24.28 16.21
N ASP A 220 22.41 24.19 16.70
CA ASP A 220 23.44 23.27 16.26
C ASP A 220 22.96 21.82 16.39
N GLY A 221 23.40 20.99 15.45
CA GLY A 221 22.90 19.63 15.25
C GLY A 221 23.14 18.70 16.42
N VAL A 222 22.08 18.40 17.17
CA VAL A 222 22.06 17.21 18.03
C VAL A 222 21.79 16.00 17.15
N ALA A 223 22.88 15.35 16.73
CA ALA A 223 22.83 14.00 16.20
C ALA A 223 22.03 13.13 17.18
N ALA A 224 20.94 12.52 16.72
CA ALA A 224 20.25 11.47 17.45
C ALA A 224 21.28 10.39 17.77
N GLN A 225 21.78 10.40 19.02
CA GLN A 225 22.53 9.28 19.56
C GLN A 225 21.66 8.03 19.37
N PRO A 226 22.20 6.90 18.91
CA PRO A 226 21.47 5.64 18.94
C PRO A 226 21.04 5.45 20.38
N ALA A 227 19.74 5.31 20.62
CA ALA A 227 19.16 5.18 21.95
C ALA A 227 19.98 4.14 22.74
N ALA A 228 20.85 4.65 23.59
CA ALA A 228 21.58 3.87 24.55
C ALA A 228 20.56 3.43 25.60
N ASP A 229 20.69 2.18 26.03
CA ASP A 229 19.87 1.52 27.04
C ASP A 229 18.49 1.07 26.56
N GLU A 230 18.49 0.33 25.46
CA GLU A 230 17.52 -0.75 25.33
C GLU A 230 17.86 -1.80 26.40
N ILE A 231 17.13 -1.78 27.51
CA ILE A 231 17.19 -2.79 28.57
C ILE A 231 16.83 -4.12 27.91
N GLU A 232 17.85 -4.85 27.47
CA GLU A 232 17.73 -6.21 26.95
C GLU A 232 17.13 -7.06 28.06
N ASP A 233 15.91 -7.57 27.84
CA ASP A 233 15.25 -8.46 28.78
C ASP A 233 16.13 -9.73 28.94
N PRO A 234 16.80 -9.92 30.09
CA PRO A 234 17.84 -10.94 30.25
C PRO A 234 17.27 -12.37 30.35
N ARG A 235 15.99 -12.58 29.99
CA ARG A 235 15.24 -13.82 30.13
C ARG A 235 14.82 -14.45 28.79
N LEU A 236 15.44 -14.04 27.69
CA LEU A 236 15.17 -14.66 26.40
C LEU A 236 15.79 -16.06 26.33
N ASP A 237 14.94 -17.07 26.44
CA ASP A 237 15.29 -18.47 26.24
C ASP A 237 15.83 -18.68 24.81
N ASP A 238 16.78 -19.62 24.65
CA ASP A 238 17.40 -19.96 23.35
C ASP A 238 16.40 -20.43 22.27
N ASP A 239 15.18 -20.76 22.67
CA ASP A 239 14.09 -21.24 21.82
C ASP A 239 13.07 -20.17 21.45
N THR A 240 13.41 -18.89 21.58
CA THR A 240 12.55 -17.77 21.16
C THR A 240 13.04 -17.11 19.88
N VAL A 241 12.10 -16.79 18.99
CA VAL A 241 12.29 -16.06 17.74
C VAL A 241 11.81 -14.63 17.92
N ARG A 242 12.69 -13.68 17.65
CA ARG A 242 12.41 -12.24 17.65
C ARG A 242 11.97 -11.79 16.25
N LEU A 243 10.74 -11.27 16.18
CA LEU A 243 10.18 -10.61 15.02
C LEU A 243 10.15 -9.10 15.24
N THR A 244 10.50 -8.33 14.20
CA THR A 244 10.35 -6.88 14.19
C THR A 244 9.21 -6.49 13.27
N VAL A 245 8.22 -5.79 13.80
CA VAL A 245 6.98 -5.44 13.11
C VAL A 245 6.78 -3.94 13.12
N GLY A 246 6.23 -3.43 12.02
CA GLY A 246 5.89 -2.03 11.85
C GLY A 246 7.07 -1.11 11.57
N PRO A 247 6.77 0.16 11.27
CA PRO A 247 7.77 1.19 11.02
C PRO A 247 8.56 1.57 12.28
N ASP A 248 7.95 1.40 13.45
CA ASP A 248 8.55 1.56 14.78
C ASP A 248 9.42 0.36 15.19
N CYS A 249 9.43 -0.72 14.40
CA CYS A 249 10.21 -1.93 14.64
C CYS A 249 9.92 -2.56 16.01
N ARG A 250 8.66 -2.53 16.45
CA ARG A 250 8.23 -3.17 17.71
C ARG A 250 8.55 -4.65 17.67
N ARG A 251 9.10 -5.15 18.77
CA ARG A 251 9.60 -6.52 18.89
C ARG A 251 8.53 -7.43 19.45
N PHE A 252 8.35 -8.58 18.79
CA PHE A 252 7.54 -9.69 19.24
C PHE A 252 8.43 -10.90 19.44
N TYR A 253 8.14 -11.67 20.48
CA TYR A 253 8.89 -12.87 20.84
C TYR A 253 7.95 -14.07 20.74
N ILE A 254 8.26 -14.98 19.84
CA ILE A 254 7.42 -16.15 19.53
C ILE A 254 8.28 -17.40 19.73
N PRO A 255 7.77 -18.46 20.38
CA PRO A 255 8.47 -19.74 20.47
C PRO A 255 8.86 -20.23 19.07
N ARG A 256 10.08 -20.74 18.95
CA ARG A 256 10.63 -21.22 17.68
C ARG A 256 9.82 -22.37 17.11
N THR A 257 9.33 -23.27 17.97
CA THR A 257 8.45 -24.38 17.58
C THR A 257 7.27 -23.91 16.74
N SER A 258 6.63 -22.81 17.15
CA SER A 258 5.51 -22.22 16.42
C SER A 258 5.90 -21.62 15.08
N ILE A 259 7.12 -21.10 14.94
CA ILE A 259 7.64 -20.55 13.67
C ILE A 259 8.02 -21.67 12.70
N ASP A 260 8.64 -22.73 13.21
CA ASP A 260 9.05 -23.89 12.42
C ASP A 260 7.82 -24.67 11.90
N GLU A 261 6.73 -24.70 12.69
CA GLU A 261 5.42 -25.25 12.29
C GLU A 261 4.66 -24.34 11.32
N ALA A 262 4.68 -23.02 11.52
CA ALA A 262 3.90 -22.02 10.75
C ALA A 262 4.35 -21.78 9.29
N HIS A 263 5.10 -22.71 8.70
CA HIS A 263 5.56 -22.66 7.30
C HIS A 263 6.22 -21.33 6.88
N PHE A 264 6.92 -20.66 7.81
CA PHE A 264 7.81 -19.54 7.43
C PHE A 264 9.00 -19.99 6.54
N LYS A 265 9.10 -21.29 6.23
CA LYS A 265 10.08 -21.89 5.31
C LYS A 265 10.02 -21.18 3.95
N GLY A 266 11.14 -20.56 3.58
CA GLY A 266 11.29 -19.85 2.29
C GLY A 266 10.95 -18.36 2.33
N ARG A 267 10.31 -17.84 3.39
CA ARG A 267 9.85 -16.43 3.47
C ARG A 267 10.80 -15.51 4.22
N GLY A 268 11.76 -16.07 4.94
CA GLY A 268 12.81 -15.34 5.65
C GLY A 268 13.91 -16.27 6.15
N GLN A 269 15.10 -15.73 6.36
CA GLN A 269 16.21 -16.48 6.94
C GLN A 269 16.16 -16.32 8.48
N LEU A 270 15.92 -17.43 9.18
CA LEU A 270 16.16 -17.51 10.61
C LEU A 270 17.67 -17.33 10.84
N THR A 271 18.02 -16.26 11.54
CA THR A 271 19.41 -15.93 11.87
C THR A 271 19.63 -16.05 13.37
N PRO A 272 20.72 -16.67 13.85
CA PRO A 272 21.01 -16.71 15.26
C PRO A 272 21.26 -15.30 15.79
N PHE A 273 20.71 -14.98 16.96
CA PHE A 273 20.92 -13.69 17.60
C PHE A 273 22.19 -13.72 18.47
N PRO A 274 23.01 -12.64 18.56
CA PRO A 274 24.37 -12.71 19.13
C PRO A 274 24.52 -13.13 20.60
N ARG A 275 23.42 -13.28 21.35
CA ARG A 275 23.44 -13.68 22.76
C ARG A 275 22.61 -14.94 22.99
N THR A 276 21.29 -14.85 22.79
CA THR A 276 20.34 -15.96 22.90
C THR A 276 19.20 -15.78 21.90
N GLY A 277 18.64 -16.90 21.44
CA GLY A 277 17.48 -16.94 20.54
C GLY A 277 17.78 -16.69 19.07
N TRP A 278 16.71 -16.42 18.33
CA TRP A 278 16.69 -16.33 16.88
C TRP A 278 16.08 -15.01 16.43
N ARG A 279 16.41 -14.58 15.22
CA ARG A 279 15.81 -13.42 14.56
C ARG A 279 15.27 -13.86 13.21
N LEU A 280 14.02 -13.51 12.95
CA LEU A 280 13.38 -13.73 11.66
C LEU A 280 13.00 -12.37 11.06
N ASP A 281 13.69 -11.98 9.99
CA ASP A 281 13.40 -10.75 9.25
C ASP A 281 12.45 -11.06 8.10
N ILE A 282 11.21 -10.57 8.19
CA ILE A 282 10.24 -10.66 7.10
C ILE A 282 9.97 -9.23 6.61
N PRO A 283 10.36 -8.87 5.38
CA PRO A 283 10.20 -7.51 4.87
C PRO A 283 8.77 -6.97 4.98
N ARG A 284 7.77 -7.84 4.78
CA ARG A 284 6.34 -7.48 4.84
C ARG A 284 5.89 -7.00 6.23
N LEU A 285 6.50 -7.49 7.31
CA LEU A 285 6.14 -7.09 8.67
C LEU A 285 6.35 -5.59 8.93
N LYS A 286 7.23 -4.92 8.17
CA LYS A 286 7.50 -3.47 8.32
C LYS A 286 6.29 -2.59 8.00
N HIS A 287 5.33 -3.10 7.23
CA HIS A 287 4.14 -2.35 6.81
C HIS A 287 2.92 -2.61 7.68
N ILE A 288 3.01 -3.58 8.59
CA ILE A 288 1.92 -3.97 9.46
C ILE A 288 1.98 -3.12 10.72
N LYS A 289 0.84 -2.56 11.17
CA LYS A 289 0.84 -1.86 12.46
C LYS A 289 1.08 -2.89 13.56
N PRO A 290 1.99 -2.64 14.51
CA PRO A 290 2.26 -3.62 15.56
C PRO A 290 1.03 -4.05 16.35
N ASP A 291 0.08 -3.13 16.57
CA ASP A 291 -1.17 -3.43 17.28
C ASP A 291 -2.06 -4.41 16.50
N GLU A 292 -2.03 -4.37 15.16
CA GLU A 292 -2.77 -5.30 14.29
C GLU A 292 -2.07 -6.68 14.27
N PHE A 293 -0.74 -6.71 14.33
CA PHE A 293 0.04 -7.97 14.39
C PHE A 293 -0.06 -8.67 15.74
N GLU A 294 -0.33 -7.93 16.81
CA GLU A 294 -0.35 -8.48 18.16
C GLU A 294 -1.32 -9.66 18.30
N ALA A 295 -2.44 -9.65 17.59
CA ALA A 295 -3.38 -10.77 17.51
C ALA A 295 -2.79 -12.03 16.91
N ALA A 296 -2.08 -11.88 15.79
CA ALA A 296 -1.39 -13.00 15.17
C ALA A 296 -0.25 -13.51 16.06
N ALA A 297 0.52 -12.61 16.67
CA ALA A 297 1.61 -12.98 17.58
C ALA A 297 1.10 -13.81 18.78
N HIS A 298 -0.01 -13.39 19.37
CA HIS A 298 -0.66 -14.11 20.46
C HIS A 298 -1.23 -15.45 20.06
N PHE A 299 -1.61 -15.68 18.80
CA PHE A 299 -1.97 -17.01 18.35
C PHE A 299 -0.73 -17.88 18.14
N LEU A 300 0.28 -17.31 17.49
CA LEU A 300 1.51 -18.01 17.18
C LEU A 300 2.24 -18.47 18.44
N ALA A 301 2.17 -17.76 19.57
CA ALA A 301 2.90 -18.18 20.77
C ALA A 301 2.33 -19.42 21.51
N PRO A 302 1.06 -19.44 21.96
CA PRO A 302 0.44 -20.53 22.71
C PRO A 302 -0.54 -21.38 21.88
N GLY A 303 -0.74 -21.07 20.59
CA GLY A 303 -1.72 -21.74 19.72
C GLY A 303 -3.19 -21.44 20.05
N ASN A 304 -3.46 -20.35 20.78
CA ASN A 304 -4.83 -19.97 21.17
C ASN A 304 -5.05 -18.45 21.19
N PHE A 305 -6.30 -18.03 21.09
CA PHE A 305 -6.72 -16.61 21.13
C PHE A 305 -7.20 -16.15 22.51
N ASN A 306 -7.05 -16.99 23.56
CA ASN A 306 -7.66 -16.76 24.88
C ASN A 306 -7.03 -15.62 25.68
N CYS A 307 -5.87 -15.10 25.25
CA CYS A 307 -5.22 -13.97 25.90
C CYS A 307 -6.03 -12.66 25.82
N TYR A 308 -7.03 -12.58 24.94
CA TYR A 308 -7.80 -11.36 24.70
C TYR A 308 -8.80 -11.00 25.79
N ASP A 309 -9.23 -11.97 26.59
CA ASP A 309 -10.05 -11.70 27.77
C ASP A 309 -9.37 -10.75 28.76
N SER A 310 -8.03 -10.73 28.79
CA SER A 310 -7.25 -9.85 29.67
C SER A 310 -7.25 -8.37 29.25
N ARG A 311 -7.57 -8.05 27.98
CA ARG A 311 -7.58 -6.67 27.46
C ARG A 311 -8.90 -5.96 27.64
N LEU A 312 -9.96 -6.73 27.83
CA LEU A 312 -11.29 -6.18 27.97
C LEU A 312 -11.46 -5.63 29.38
N PRO A 313 -12.10 -4.46 29.54
CA PRO A 313 -12.48 -3.99 30.86
C PRO A 313 -13.24 -5.09 31.61
N THR A 314 -12.98 -5.24 32.91
CA THR A 314 -13.62 -6.29 33.73
C THR A 314 -15.16 -6.21 33.68
N ASN A 315 -15.70 -5.03 33.39
CA ASN A 315 -17.12 -4.72 33.23
C ASN A 315 -17.64 -4.82 31.79
N ALA A 316 -16.88 -5.35 30.83
CA ALA A 316 -17.32 -5.50 29.46
C ALA A 316 -18.53 -6.47 29.36
N THR A 317 -19.58 -6.03 28.68
CA THR A 317 -20.78 -6.85 28.43
C THR A 317 -20.44 -8.02 27.50
N PRO A 318 -21.20 -9.13 27.53
CA PRO A 318 -20.98 -10.26 26.61
C PRO A 318 -20.85 -9.83 25.14
N ASP A 319 -21.73 -8.94 24.69
CA ASP A 319 -21.71 -8.40 23.32
C ASP A 319 -20.42 -7.63 23.00
N GLN A 320 -19.89 -6.85 23.95
CA GLN A 320 -18.63 -6.14 23.79
C GLN A 320 -17.45 -7.11 23.70
N ARG A 321 -17.47 -8.20 24.48
CA ARG A 321 -16.45 -9.24 24.41
C ARG A 321 -16.49 -9.97 23.07
N THR A 322 -17.69 -10.34 22.61
CA THR A 322 -17.87 -10.94 21.28
C THR A 322 -17.43 -9.99 20.16
N ALA A 323 -17.76 -8.71 20.24
CA ALA A 323 -17.33 -7.72 19.24
C ALA A 323 -15.80 -7.56 19.21
N ALA A 324 -15.16 -7.51 20.37
CA ALA A 324 -13.72 -7.43 20.46
C ALA A 324 -13.04 -8.69 19.94
N LEU A 325 -13.55 -9.88 20.29
CA LEU A 325 -13.04 -11.15 19.78
C LEU A 325 -13.18 -11.24 18.25
N MET A 326 -14.34 -10.88 17.69
CA MET A 326 -14.57 -10.85 16.24
C MET A 326 -13.57 -9.93 15.54
N LYS A 327 -13.33 -8.74 16.09
CA LYS A 327 -12.34 -7.80 15.54
C LYS A 327 -10.94 -8.40 15.52
N VAL A 328 -10.52 -9.01 16.62
CA VAL A 328 -9.21 -9.65 16.76
C VAL A 328 -9.05 -10.80 15.77
N LEU A 329 -10.08 -11.63 15.62
CA LEU A 329 -10.06 -12.76 14.69
C LEU A 329 -10.02 -12.29 13.22
N ALA A 330 -10.71 -11.20 12.89
CA ALA A 330 -10.64 -10.58 11.56
C ALA A 330 -9.26 -9.96 11.26
N GLU A 331 -8.64 -9.30 12.25
CA GLU A 331 -7.27 -8.80 12.15
C GLU A 331 -6.28 -9.96 11.98
N ALA A 332 -6.38 -11.00 12.82
CA ALA A 332 -5.55 -12.20 12.72
C ALA A 332 -5.70 -12.90 11.36
N TRP A 333 -6.92 -12.96 10.81
CA TRP A 333 -7.17 -13.48 9.46
C TRP A 333 -6.41 -12.67 8.40
N SER A 334 -6.54 -11.34 8.44
CA SER A 334 -5.86 -10.44 7.51
C SER A 334 -4.34 -10.62 7.55
N ILE A 335 -3.78 -10.76 8.75
CA ILE A 335 -2.34 -11.00 8.93
C ILE A 335 -1.93 -12.38 8.42
N ALA A 336 -2.73 -13.42 8.69
CA ALA A 336 -2.45 -14.77 8.21
C ALA A 336 -2.45 -14.83 6.68
N VAL A 337 -3.42 -14.19 6.02
CA VAL A 337 -3.45 -14.04 4.55
C VAL A 337 -2.25 -13.24 4.03
N LEU A 338 -1.95 -12.09 4.66
CA LEU A 338 -0.87 -11.19 4.24
C LEU A 338 0.52 -11.84 4.32
N LEU A 339 0.75 -12.58 5.39
CA LEU A 339 1.98 -13.34 5.59
C LEU A 339 1.96 -14.67 4.85
N SER A 340 0.83 -14.99 4.20
CA SER A 340 0.43 -16.30 3.67
C SER A 340 1.00 -17.40 4.54
N LEU A 341 0.52 -17.39 5.79
CA LEU A 341 0.73 -18.48 6.72
C LEU A 341 -0.12 -19.63 6.21
N ASP A 342 0.38 -20.30 5.17
CA ASP A 342 -0.27 -21.40 4.44
C ASP A 342 -0.50 -22.62 5.36
N THR A 343 -0.07 -22.54 6.62
CA THR A 343 -0.58 -23.42 7.67
C THR A 343 -2.08 -23.23 7.82
N GLY A 344 -2.82 -24.14 7.22
CA GLY A 344 -4.24 -24.38 7.51
C GLY A 344 -4.53 -24.42 9.02
N ALA A 345 -3.55 -24.69 9.90
CA ALA A 345 -3.71 -24.64 11.35
C ALA A 345 -4.15 -23.27 11.91
N MET A 346 -3.51 -22.15 11.55
CA MET A 346 -3.91 -20.83 12.08
C MET A 346 -5.26 -20.40 11.52
N MET A 347 -5.41 -20.51 10.20
CA MET A 347 -6.65 -20.16 9.51
C MET A 347 -7.81 -21.03 10.01
N ALA A 348 -7.62 -22.35 10.17
CA ALA A 348 -8.63 -23.25 10.70
C ALA A 348 -8.93 -23.00 12.19
N ALA A 349 -7.94 -22.60 12.98
CA ALA A 349 -8.18 -22.18 14.36
C ALA A 349 -9.06 -20.92 14.40
N ILE A 350 -8.77 -19.92 13.56
CA ILE A 350 -9.61 -18.72 13.44
C ILE A 350 -11.05 -19.10 13.04
N VAL A 351 -11.21 -19.95 12.02
CA VAL A 351 -12.54 -20.45 11.58
C VAL A 351 -13.25 -21.17 12.73
N ARG A 352 -12.55 -22.04 13.46
CA ARG A 352 -13.12 -22.79 14.59
C ARG A 352 -13.58 -21.86 15.72
N GLU A 353 -12.76 -20.87 16.09
CA GLU A 353 -13.13 -19.90 17.12
C GLU A 353 -14.32 -19.03 16.66
N LEU A 354 -14.33 -18.57 15.42
CA LEU A 354 -15.44 -17.81 14.85
C LEU A 354 -16.74 -18.63 14.81
N ALA A 355 -16.66 -19.91 14.43
CA ALA A 355 -17.80 -20.83 14.41
C ALA A 355 -18.35 -21.11 15.81
N ALA A 356 -17.49 -21.12 16.84
CA ALA A 356 -17.88 -21.31 18.23
C ALA A 356 -18.65 -20.13 18.83
N ILE A 357 -18.59 -18.94 18.21
CA ILE A 357 -19.38 -17.78 18.63
C ILE A 357 -20.86 -18.04 18.27
N PRO A 358 -21.78 -18.10 19.26
CA PRO A 358 -23.15 -18.55 19.04
C PRO A 358 -23.94 -17.63 18.10
N SER A 359 -23.80 -16.32 18.27
CA SER A 359 -24.52 -15.31 17.50
C SER A 359 -23.59 -14.19 17.04
N TRP A 360 -23.64 -13.87 15.75
CA TRP A 360 -23.00 -12.71 15.18
C TRP A 360 -24.07 -11.66 14.91
N THR A 361 -23.81 -10.41 15.27
CA THR A 361 -24.69 -9.33 14.83
C THR A 361 -24.58 -9.18 13.31
N ALA A 362 -25.67 -8.79 12.67
CA ALA A 362 -25.74 -8.42 11.25
C ALA A 362 -24.54 -7.56 10.81
N LEU A 363 -24.19 -6.52 11.58
CA LEU A 363 -23.08 -5.63 11.25
C LEU A 363 -21.71 -6.32 11.34
N GLN A 364 -21.47 -7.14 12.37
CA GLN A 364 -20.22 -7.88 12.51
C GLN A 364 -20.01 -8.86 11.36
N THR A 365 -21.08 -9.53 10.93
CA THR A 365 -21.04 -10.45 9.79
C THR A 365 -20.61 -9.72 8.52
N LEU A 366 -21.17 -8.55 8.23
CA LEU A 366 -20.81 -7.75 7.04
C LEU A 366 -19.36 -7.23 7.09
N LEU A 367 -18.89 -6.79 8.26
CA LEU A 367 -17.51 -6.35 8.43
C LEU A 367 -16.49 -7.48 8.23
N LEU A 368 -16.82 -8.68 8.73
CA LEU A 368 -15.99 -9.86 8.52
C LEU A 368 -16.02 -10.30 7.05
N ALA A 369 -17.18 -10.23 6.40
CA ALA A 369 -17.31 -10.52 4.98
C ALA A 369 -16.40 -9.63 4.12
N ASP A 370 -16.38 -8.32 4.41
CA ASP A 370 -15.50 -7.40 3.70
C ASP A 370 -14.01 -7.68 3.96
N THR A 371 -13.67 -8.35 5.06
CA THR A 371 -12.29 -8.75 5.37
C THR A 371 -11.90 -10.06 4.69
N VAL A 372 -12.82 -11.04 4.65
CA VAL A 372 -12.57 -12.38 4.10
C VAL A 372 -12.57 -12.37 2.57
N TYR A 373 -13.51 -11.67 1.94
CA TYR A 373 -13.65 -11.62 0.48
C TYR A 373 -12.84 -10.50 -0.17
N LYS A 374 -12.14 -9.68 0.63
CA LYS A 374 -11.20 -8.72 0.07
C LYS A 374 -10.18 -9.48 -0.75
N GLU A 375 -10.21 -9.29 -2.07
CA GLU A 375 -9.22 -9.87 -2.96
C GLU A 375 -7.84 -9.66 -2.34
N PRO A 376 -7.07 -10.73 -2.09
CA PRO A 376 -5.71 -10.53 -1.63
C PRO A 376 -5.05 -9.68 -2.71
N ALA A 377 -4.41 -8.58 -2.31
CA ALA A 377 -3.65 -7.69 -3.20
C ALA A 377 -2.45 -8.39 -3.89
N PHE A 378 -2.45 -9.73 -3.90
CA PHE A 378 -1.43 -10.66 -4.34
C PHE A 378 -1.90 -11.56 -5.49
N ALA A 379 -3.00 -11.24 -6.19
CA ALA A 379 -3.30 -11.86 -7.49
C ALA A 379 -2.11 -11.74 -8.48
N ASP A 380 -1.19 -10.79 -8.25
CA ASP A 380 0.08 -10.65 -8.99
C ASP A 380 1.15 -11.74 -8.67
N ASN A 381 0.97 -12.55 -7.63
CA ASN A 381 1.86 -13.67 -7.31
C ASN A 381 1.48 -14.99 -8.03
N ALA A 382 0.41 -14.98 -8.86
CA ALA A 382 0.01 -16.12 -9.68
C ALA A 382 1.06 -16.59 -10.71
N ALA A 383 2.22 -15.93 -10.77
CA ALA A 383 3.32 -16.30 -11.65
C ALA A 383 4.23 -17.44 -11.12
N TYR A 384 3.97 -17.99 -9.92
CA TYR A 384 4.92 -18.89 -9.26
C TYR A 384 4.54 -20.38 -9.10
N GLU A 385 3.32 -20.82 -9.40
CA GLU A 385 2.96 -22.24 -9.20
C GLU A 385 2.10 -22.78 -10.37
N GLU A 386 2.75 -23.15 -11.47
CA GLU A 386 2.24 -24.13 -12.46
C GLU A 386 2.81 -25.54 -12.20
N GLU A 387 3.23 -25.85 -10.96
CA GLU A 387 3.77 -27.17 -10.61
C GLU A 387 2.67 -28.05 -10.00
N GLU A 388 2.24 -29.03 -10.81
CA GLU A 388 1.45 -30.24 -10.50
C GLU A 388 0.25 -30.07 -9.57
N GLU A 389 -0.97 -30.11 -10.13
CA GLU A 389 -2.23 -30.32 -9.41
C GLU A 389 -2.09 -31.54 -8.47
N PRO A 390 -1.95 -31.37 -7.14
CA PRO A 390 -2.00 -32.51 -6.24
C PRO A 390 -3.41 -33.08 -6.30
N GLU A 391 -3.51 -34.42 -6.35
CA GLU A 391 -4.78 -35.16 -6.45
C GLU A 391 -5.86 -34.54 -5.54
N ALA A 392 -6.94 -34.08 -6.18
CA ALA A 392 -8.01 -33.24 -5.64
C ALA A 392 -8.95 -33.96 -4.66
N ASP A 393 -8.41 -34.71 -3.72
CA ASP A 393 -9.19 -35.34 -2.65
C ASP A 393 -9.48 -34.31 -1.54
N LEU A 394 -10.46 -33.45 -1.81
CA LEU A 394 -11.46 -32.92 -0.87
C LEU A 394 -10.99 -32.31 0.48
N MET A 395 -9.75 -31.84 0.61
CA MET A 395 -9.42 -30.95 1.74
C MET A 395 -10.04 -29.58 1.48
N VAL A 396 -11.24 -29.37 2.05
CA VAL A 396 -11.83 -28.03 2.21
C VAL A 396 -10.77 -27.17 2.89
N THR A 397 -10.24 -26.20 2.15
CA THR A 397 -9.22 -25.30 2.68
C THR A 397 -9.85 -24.44 3.78
N ALA A 398 -9.03 -23.95 4.71
CA ALA A 398 -9.53 -23.05 5.75
C ALA A 398 -10.16 -21.76 5.16
N ASP A 399 -9.71 -21.33 3.96
CA ASP A 399 -10.32 -20.23 3.21
C ASP A 399 -11.75 -20.58 2.78
N THR A 400 -11.94 -21.71 2.13
CA THR A 400 -13.27 -22.22 1.74
C THR A 400 -14.19 -22.37 2.95
N ALA A 401 -13.68 -22.89 4.07
CA ALA A 401 -14.45 -23.01 5.30
C ALA A 401 -14.84 -21.65 5.90
N MET A 402 -13.96 -20.65 5.83
CA MET A 402 -14.26 -19.28 6.29
C MET A 402 -15.33 -18.62 5.42
N ARG A 403 -15.18 -18.69 4.10
CA ARG A 403 -16.15 -18.15 3.14
C ARG A 403 -17.54 -18.74 3.35
N HIS A 404 -17.62 -20.08 3.41
CA HIS A 404 -18.86 -20.78 3.70
C HIS A 404 -19.48 -20.37 5.05
N LEU A 405 -18.66 -20.22 6.10
CA LEU A 405 -19.12 -19.76 7.41
C LEU A 405 -19.72 -18.34 7.33
N VAL A 406 -19.06 -17.42 6.63
CA VAL A 406 -19.55 -16.04 6.44
C VAL A 406 -20.85 -16.02 5.64
N ALA A 407 -20.91 -16.70 4.50
CA ALA A 407 -22.11 -16.79 3.67
C ALA A 407 -23.30 -17.35 4.47
N THR A 408 -23.08 -18.43 5.21
CA THR A 408 -24.07 -19.04 6.12
C THR A 408 -24.58 -18.05 7.16
N ARG A 409 -23.69 -17.24 7.74
CA ARG A 409 -24.05 -16.24 8.76
C ARG A 409 -24.78 -15.03 8.17
N ILE A 410 -24.51 -14.67 6.91
CA ILE A 410 -25.29 -13.66 6.19
C ILE A 410 -26.70 -14.18 5.95
N ALA A 411 -26.86 -15.41 5.44
CA ALA A 411 -28.16 -16.01 5.21
C ALA A 411 -28.99 -16.12 6.50
N HIS A 412 -28.39 -16.55 7.62
CA HIS A 412 -29.09 -16.59 8.91
C HIS A 412 -29.55 -15.22 9.42
N ASN A 413 -28.81 -14.15 9.11
CA ASN A 413 -29.16 -12.78 9.51
C ASN A 413 -30.07 -12.06 8.50
N PHE A 414 -30.55 -12.76 7.47
CA PHE A 414 -31.18 -12.13 6.31
C PHE A 414 -32.42 -11.29 6.65
N THR A 415 -33.30 -11.82 7.51
CA THR A 415 -34.47 -11.10 8.01
C THR A 415 -34.10 -9.86 8.83
N THR A 416 -32.97 -9.90 9.55
CA THR A 416 -32.48 -8.74 10.34
C THR A 416 -32.02 -7.60 9.43
N TYR A 417 -31.45 -7.91 8.26
CA TYR A 417 -31.09 -6.92 7.25
C TYR A 417 -32.35 -6.23 6.69
N GLY A 418 -33.38 -7.00 6.31
CA GLY A 418 -34.64 -6.46 5.78
C GLY A 418 -35.39 -5.54 6.74
N ASN A 419 -35.34 -5.84 8.05
CA ASN A 419 -36.00 -5.05 9.09
C ASN A 419 -35.27 -3.74 9.44
N ARG A 420 -34.07 -3.50 8.91
CA ARG A 420 -33.25 -2.32 9.24
C ARG A 420 -32.71 -1.67 7.96
N PRO A 421 -33.27 -0.52 7.51
CA PRO A 421 -32.90 0.14 6.25
C PRO A 421 -31.39 0.37 6.08
N ASN A 422 -30.68 0.75 7.14
CA ASN A 422 -29.23 0.97 7.06
C ASN A 422 -28.46 -0.34 6.81
N TYR A 423 -28.92 -1.46 7.36
CA TYR A 423 -28.22 -2.73 7.23
C TYR A 423 -28.44 -3.37 5.86
N ILE A 424 -29.65 -3.25 5.29
CA ILE A 424 -29.89 -3.73 3.93
C ILE A 424 -29.05 -2.95 2.91
N ILE A 425 -28.88 -1.63 3.08
CA ILE A 425 -28.00 -0.83 2.22
C ILE A 425 -26.55 -1.36 2.33
N THR A 426 -26.03 -1.53 3.53
CA THR A 426 -24.66 -2.06 3.72
C THR A 426 -24.49 -3.48 3.19
N LEU A 427 -25.51 -4.34 3.32
CA LEU A 427 -25.50 -5.68 2.73
C LEU A 427 -25.38 -5.59 1.21
N LEU A 428 -26.26 -4.82 0.55
CA LEU A 428 -26.25 -4.69 -0.91
C LEU A 428 -24.93 -4.12 -1.42
N GLU A 429 -24.37 -3.11 -0.75
CA GLU A 429 -23.05 -2.57 -1.08
C GLU A 429 -21.92 -3.61 -0.91
N THR A 430 -22.03 -4.48 0.09
CA THR A 430 -21.04 -5.55 0.33
C THR A 430 -21.14 -6.65 -0.72
N LEU A 431 -22.36 -7.10 -1.05
CA LEU A 431 -22.59 -8.10 -2.10
C LEU A 431 -22.20 -7.58 -3.49
N GLN A 432 -22.44 -6.29 -3.76
CA GLN A 432 -21.99 -5.66 -5.01
C GLN A 432 -20.46 -5.58 -5.11
N ARG A 433 -19.77 -5.38 -3.99
CA ARG A 433 -18.29 -5.33 -3.94
C ARG A 433 -17.67 -6.71 -4.10
N HIS A 434 -18.35 -7.75 -3.63
CA HIS A 434 -17.85 -9.13 -3.55
C HIS A 434 -18.84 -10.09 -4.26
N PRO A 435 -18.77 -10.23 -5.60
CA PRO A 435 -19.71 -11.05 -6.36
C PRO A 435 -19.65 -12.54 -5.96
N ASP A 436 -18.48 -13.08 -5.67
CA ASP A 436 -18.33 -14.47 -5.18
C ASP A 436 -19.15 -14.72 -3.91
N LEU A 437 -19.17 -13.74 -2.99
CA LEU A 437 -19.97 -13.84 -1.77
C LEU A 437 -21.48 -13.85 -2.10
N ASN A 438 -21.90 -13.07 -3.09
CA ASN A 438 -23.30 -13.03 -3.51
C ASN A 438 -23.74 -14.41 -4.05
N ASP A 439 -22.90 -15.04 -4.87
CA ASP A 439 -23.18 -16.37 -5.42
C ASP A 439 -23.27 -17.43 -4.31
N GLU A 440 -22.32 -17.43 -3.37
CA GLU A 440 -22.33 -18.36 -2.22
C GLU A 440 -23.54 -18.15 -1.30
N VAL A 441 -23.96 -16.89 -1.06
CA VAL A 441 -25.16 -16.59 -0.27
C VAL A 441 -26.43 -17.04 -0.98
N ILE A 442 -26.52 -16.84 -2.30
CA ILE A 442 -27.66 -17.27 -3.12
C ILE A 442 -27.76 -18.80 -3.14
N GLU A 443 -26.64 -19.50 -3.33
CA GLU A 443 -26.56 -20.96 -3.29
C GLU A 443 -27.07 -21.50 -1.94
N TYR A 444 -26.55 -20.97 -0.83
CA TYR A 444 -26.98 -21.36 0.51
C TYR A 444 -28.48 -21.14 0.73
N LEU A 445 -29.01 -19.98 0.32
CA LEU A 445 -30.43 -19.66 0.43
C LEU A 445 -31.29 -20.62 -0.42
N HIS A 446 -30.83 -21.02 -1.60
CA HIS A 446 -31.53 -21.98 -2.45
C HIS A 446 -31.58 -23.38 -1.84
N GLU A 447 -30.45 -23.87 -1.31
CA GLU A 447 -30.36 -25.17 -0.66
C GLU A 447 -31.29 -25.28 0.56
N HIS A 448 -31.40 -24.19 1.33
CA HIS A 448 -32.12 -24.18 2.60
C HIS A 448 -33.56 -23.64 2.49
N LYS A 449 -34.01 -23.21 1.30
CA LYS A 449 -35.39 -22.75 1.04
C LYS A 449 -36.44 -23.79 1.41
N THR A 450 -36.10 -25.08 1.31
CA THR A 450 -37.00 -26.19 1.67
C THR A 450 -37.25 -26.31 3.17
N ALA A 451 -36.36 -25.78 4.03
CA ALA A 451 -36.50 -25.81 5.48
C ALA A 451 -37.27 -24.60 6.05
N ILE A 452 -37.36 -23.50 5.29
CA ILE A 452 -37.96 -22.23 5.74
C ILE A 452 -39.42 -22.08 5.29
N SER A 453 -39.83 -22.77 4.21
CA SER A 453 -41.17 -22.69 3.61
C SER A 453 -42.34 -23.08 4.55
N ASP A 454 -42.08 -23.59 5.75
CA ASP A 454 -43.11 -23.89 6.76
C ASP A 454 -43.45 -22.69 7.68
N GLY A 455 -42.78 -21.53 7.54
CA GLY A 455 -43.03 -20.32 8.34
C GLY A 455 -43.20 -19.03 7.51
N ASP A 456 -44.44 -18.53 7.42
CA ASP A 456 -44.87 -17.20 6.93
C ASP A 456 -44.15 -16.59 5.70
N ALA A 457 -44.74 -16.81 4.52
CA ALA A 457 -44.19 -16.47 3.18
C ALA A 457 -44.30 -15.00 2.72
N SER A 458 -44.70 -14.04 3.56
CA SER A 458 -45.08 -12.69 3.09
C SER A 458 -43.91 -11.72 2.83
N ASP A 459 -42.83 -11.80 3.61
CA ASP A 459 -41.73 -10.81 3.52
C ASP A 459 -40.52 -11.29 2.70
N GLU A 460 -40.43 -12.59 2.42
CA GLU A 460 -39.29 -13.21 1.73
C GLU A 460 -39.23 -12.86 0.23
N GLY A 461 -40.40 -12.72 -0.42
CA GLY A 461 -40.48 -12.45 -1.86
C GLY A 461 -39.93 -11.08 -2.28
N ALA A 462 -40.06 -10.06 -1.42
CA ALA A 462 -39.55 -8.72 -1.71
C ALA A 462 -38.00 -8.66 -1.68
N LEU A 463 -37.39 -9.41 -0.76
CA LEU A 463 -35.94 -9.44 -0.59
C LEU A 463 -35.26 -10.36 -1.60
N GLN A 464 -35.88 -11.48 -1.96
CA GLN A 464 -35.35 -12.38 -3.00
C GLN A 464 -35.33 -11.70 -4.37
N ASN A 465 -36.36 -10.88 -4.67
CA ASN A 465 -36.37 -10.03 -5.87
C ASN A 465 -35.27 -8.96 -5.84
N ALA A 466 -34.93 -8.42 -4.66
CA ALA A 466 -33.83 -7.45 -4.52
C ALA A 466 -32.46 -8.10 -4.79
N LEU A 467 -32.21 -9.32 -4.31
CA LEU A 467 -30.97 -10.07 -4.57
C LEU A 467 -30.81 -10.47 -6.05
N VAL A 468 -31.88 -10.95 -6.68
CA VAL A 468 -31.87 -11.30 -8.10
C VAL A 468 -31.63 -10.06 -8.96
N SER A 469 -32.15 -8.90 -8.54
CA SER A 469 -31.93 -7.63 -9.22
C SER A 469 -30.51 -7.08 -9.08
N THR A 470 -29.74 -7.45 -8.05
CA THR A 470 -28.33 -7.03 -7.92
C THR A 470 -27.36 -7.91 -8.71
N ALA A 471 -27.77 -9.12 -9.09
CA ALA A 471 -26.99 -10.05 -9.92
C ALA A 471 -27.17 -9.81 -11.44
N SER A 472 -28.17 -9.00 -11.83
CA SER A 472 -28.45 -8.60 -13.22
C SER A 472 -27.88 -7.21 -13.51
#